data_AF-A0A3R7ER77-F1
#
_entry.id   AF-A0A3R7ER77-F1
#
_cell.length_a   1.000
_cell.length_b   1.000
_cell.length_c   1.000
_cell.angle_alpha   90.00
_cell.angle_beta   90.00
_cell.angle_gamma   90.00
#
_symmetry.space_group_name_H-M   'P 1'
#
loop_
_entity.id
_entity.type
_entity.pdbx_description
1 polymer ?
#
loop_
_entity_poly.entity_id
_entity_poly.type
_entity_poly.pdbx_seq_one_letter_code
_entity_poly.pdbx_strand_id
1 'polypeptide(L)'
;MMRTIEILLVIIIITSAFIIASFYAVLPIPRRVSPINLRRLALTTLQTLDVDYDLSEIVFLPENDTLWGQLQIALSACLPPNVVYNLTVYEVQSGSTGELYLPIKSISNAESLGIGSDAASYLVASSNVTFRVVPEKIGEHGGGGTLYILNCSDANGWWITGYTAHTLAEDLYNLLSPYFQITIMVQNTTQLGQILNGTSLQGETVQGAVIINTCGEAVPIPAGYYSSSGVGYDTGAGSYALYCYTLGQKVREHNFTWVSIVGYPLYYVCNTGLFPNQQNSWGIYGMKRVGAAGLNAFLKGLDNQSYSYDSGWITGSPGVVYLSSDSMYYANYYGIYPSPYQTATRALPSWITSTYHLTVTTYVLNPVGGWIPGAVFRNTGSGSLFALGLTRTPDIRLTVLGLLSDYKPRLYRSEYTATGTSRLVVLQLGLVGGV
;
A
#
# COMPACT_ATOMS: atom_id res chain seq x y z
N MET A 1 12.88 34.51 64.16
CA MET A 1 12.08 35.47 63.35
C MET A 1 12.02 35.07 61.87
N MET A 2 13.15 34.76 61.23
CA MET A 2 13.23 34.32 59.81
C MET A 2 12.40 33.06 59.48
N ARG A 3 12.45 32.02 60.35
CA ARG A 3 11.66 30.78 60.21
C ARG A 3 10.13 31.00 60.17
N THR A 4 9.64 31.99 60.90
CA THR A 4 8.21 32.36 60.93
C THR A 4 7.77 33.02 59.62
N ILE A 5 8.66 33.79 59.00
CA ILE A 5 8.39 34.48 57.73
C ILE A 5 8.36 33.47 56.58
N GLU A 6 9.28 32.50 56.56
CA GLU A 6 9.26 31.40 55.58
C GLU A 6 7.98 30.56 55.67
N ILE A 7 7.56 30.18 56.87
CA ILE A 7 6.33 29.40 57.06
C ILE A 7 5.11 30.19 56.57
N LEU A 8 5.04 31.49 56.86
CA LEU A 8 3.95 32.35 56.39
C LEU A 8 3.92 32.44 54.85
N LEU A 9 5.09 32.56 54.21
CA LEU A 9 5.22 32.61 52.75
C LEU A 9 4.79 31.29 52.08
N VAL A 10 5.18 30.16 52.66
CA VAL A 10 4.77 28.83 52.17
C VAL A 10 3.26 28.66 52.28
N ILE A 11 2.66 29.08 53.41
CA ILE A 11 1.20 29.05 53.57
C ILE A 11 0.53 29.93 52.50
N ILE A 12 1.01 31.14 52.26
CA ILE A 12 0.44 32.03 51.24
C ILE A 12 0.55 31.42 49.84
N ILE A 13 1.68 30.82 49.48
CA ILE A 13 1.87 30.20 48.15
C ILE A 13 0.94 29.01 47.98
N ILE A 14 0.86 28.11 48.96
CA ILE A 14 -0.02 26.93 48.88
C ILE A 14 -1.49 27.34 48.84
N THR A 15 -1.88 28.33 49.66
CA THR A 15 -3.27 28.82 49.70
C THR A 15 -3.62 29.52 48.38
N SER A 16 -2.70 30.31 47.81
CA SER A 16 -2.90 30.98 46.52
C SER A 16 -2.99 29.98 45.37
N ALA A 17 -2.12 28.96 45.34
CA ALA A 17 -2.16 27.89 44.36
C ALA A 17 -3.47 27.08 44.46
N PHE A 18 -3.93 26.80 45.68
CA PHE A 18 -5.21 26.12 45.91
C PHE A 18 -6.41 26.97 45.46
N ILE A 19 -6.42 28.27 45.74
CA ILE A 19 -7.48 29.18 45.29
C ILE A 19 -7.49 29.29 43.76
N ILE A 20 -6.33 29.48 43.12
CA ILE A 20 -6.23 29.57 41.66
C ILE A 20 -6.67 28.24 41.02
N ALA A 21 -6.17 27.10 41.51
CA ALA A 21 -6.59 25.80 41.02
C ALA A 21 -8.09 25.55 41.23
N SER A 22 -8.69 26.04 42.32
CA SER A 22 -10.13 25.92 42.58
C SER A 22 -10.98 26.83 41.69
N PHE A 23 -10.46 27.99 41.26
CA PHE A 23 -11.12 28.86 40.28
C PHE A 23 -11.04 28.30 38.86
N TYR A 24 -9.98 27.57 38.50
CA TYR A 24 -9.82 26.94 37.18
C TYR A 24 -10.31 25.49 37.11
N ALA A 25 -10.49 24.82 38.25
CA ALA A 25 -11.21 23.55 38.38
C ALA A 25 -12.72 23.79 38.39
N VAL A 26 -13.22 24.43 37.32
CA VAL A 26 -14.66 24.47 37.06
C VAL A 26 -15.05 23.06 36.60
N LEU A 27 -15.55 22.24 37.52
CA LEU A 27 -16.41 21.12 37.13
C LEU A 27 -17.57 21.71 36.32
N PRO A 28 -17.90 21.17 35.13
CA PRO A 28 -18.93 21.75 34.28
C PRO A 28 -20.22 21.90 35.08
N ILE A 29 -20.73 23.13 35.13
CA ILE A 29 -21.98 23.45 35.82
C ILE A 29 -23.09 22.61 35.19
N PRO A 30 -23.85 21.79 35.93
CA PRO A 30 -24.98 21.04 35.39
C PRO A 30 -26.18 21.97 35.20
N ARG A 31 -26.02 22.99 34.34
CA ARG A 31 -27.08 23.93 33.96
C ARG A 31 -26.87 24.41 32.53
N ARG A 32 -26.91 23.46 31.62
CA ARG A 32 -27.38 23.58 30.23
C ARG A 32 -27.29 22.16 29.65
N VAL A 33 -28.43 21.46 29.63
CA VAL A 33 -28.58 20.33 28.71
C VAL A 33 -28.27 20.90 27.34
N SER A 34 -27.21 20.41 26.69
CA SER A 34 -26.91 20.83 25.32
C SER A 34 -28.21 20.68 24.51
N PRO A 35 -28.65 21.69 23.73
CA PRO A 35 -29.81 21.50 22.88
C PRO A 35 -29.60 20.21 22.08
N ILE A 36 -30.63 19.36 22.04
CA ILE A 36 -30.56 18.06 21.36
C ILE A 36 -30.11 18.33 19.93
N ASN A 37 -28.93 17.84 19.56
CA ASN A 37 -28.41 17.99 18.21
C ASN A 37 -29.17 17.00 17.31
N LEU A 38 -30.27 17.48 16.72
CA LEU A 38 -31.19 16.67 15.92
C LEU A 38 -30.49 15.98 14.74
N ARG A 39 -29.54 16.66 14.09
CA ARG A 39 -28.74 16.04 13.02
C ARG A 39 -27.88 14.88 13.51
N ARG A 40 -27.19 15.04 14.64
CA ARG A 40 -26.37 13.96 15.22
C ARG A 40 -27.25 12.81 15.70
N LEU A 41 -28.39 13.11 16.33
CA LEU A 41 -29.38 12.13 16.74
C LEU A 41 -29.92 11.34 15.54
N ALA A 42 -30.27 12.03 14.44
CA ALA A 42 -30.73 11.40 13.22
C ALA A 42 -29.67 10.46 12.61
N LEU A 43 -28.41 10.92 12.52
CA LEU A 43 -27.32 10.11 11.99
C LEU A 43 -27.04 8.87 12.85
N THR A 44 -26.94 9.02 14.17
CA THR A 44 -26.70 7.90 15.08
C THR A 44 -27.87 6.91 15.08
N THR A 45 -29.10 7.39 14.92
CA THR A 45 -30.29 6.53 14.79
C THR A 45 -30.22 5.69 13.51
N LEU A 46 -29.90 6.31 12.37
CA LEU A 46 -29.72 5.58 11.10
C LEU A 46 -28.60 4.54 11.19
N GLN A 47 -27.47 4.89 11.79
CA GLN A 47 -26.36 3.96 12.01
C GLN A 47 -26.75 2.81 12.93
N THR A 48 -27.51 3.07 14.00
CA THR A 48 -27.95 2.05 14.97
C THR A 48 -28.90 1.05 14.32
N LEU A 49 -29.83 1.53 13.48
CA LEU A 49 -30.76 0.69 12.74
C LEU A 49 -30.07 -0.16 11.65
N ASP A 50 -28.84 0.16 11.28
CA ASP A 50 -28.07 -0.53 10.24
C ASP A 50 -26.90 -1.36 10.79
N VAL A 51 -26.73 -1.48 12.11
CA VAL A 51 -25.59 -2.20 12.72
C VAL A 51 -25.50 -3.65 12.23
N ASP A 52 -26.64 -4.33 12.13
CA ASP A 52 -26.75 -5.70 11.64
C ASP A 52 -27.28 -5.77 10.20
N TYR A 53 -27.19 -4.65 9.46
CA TYR A 53 -27.71 -4.48 8.10
C TYR A 53 -29.24 -4.53 7.96
N ASP A 54 -29.99 -4.48 9.07
CA ASP A 54 -31.46 -4.51 9.07
C ASP A 54 -32.06 -3.34 8.25
N LEU A 55 -31.57 -2.12 8.45
CA LEU A 55 -32.00 -0.97 7.64
C LEU A 55 -31.69 -1.22 6.15
N SER A 56 -30.47 -1.66 5.83
CA SER A 56 -30.04 -2.00 4.48
C SER A 56 -30.85 -3.12 3.83
N GLU A 57 -31.40 -4.06 4.58
CA GLU A 57 -32.30 -5.09 4.05
C GLU A 57 -33.70 -4.52 3.81
N ILE A 58 -34.27 -3.91 4.84
CA ILE A 58 -35.67 -3.46 4.88
C ILE A 58 -35.95 -2.40 3.82
N VAL A 59 -35.02 -1.44 3.63
CA VAL A 59 -35.27 -0.37 2.68
C VAL A 59 -35.34 -0.86 1.26
N PHE A 60 -34.84 -2.07 0.92
CA PHE A 60 -34.91 -2.66 -0.43
C PHE A 60 -36.13 -3.53 -0.70
N LEU A 61 -36.85 -3.95 0.34
CA LEU A 61 -38.09 -4.72 0.21
C LEU A 61 -39.23 -3.87 -0.38
N PRO A 62 -40.38 -4.45 -0.76
CA PRO A 62 -41.59 -3.70 -1.11
C PRO A 62 -42.18 -2.92 0.09
N GLU A 63 -42.99 -1.88 -0.15
CA GLU A 63 -43.60 -1.09 0.95
C GLU A 63 -44.63 -1.89 1.77
N ASN A 64 -45.28 -2.85 1.13
CA ASN A 64 -46.27 -3.73 1.75
C ASN A 64 -45.64 -4.86 2.59
N ASP A 65 -44.32 -4.86 2.75
CA ASP A 65 -43.63 -5.85 3.56
C ASP A 65 -43.84 -5.57 5.06
N THR A 66 -44.11 -6.61 5.84
CA THR A 66 -44.29 -6.51 7.29
C THR A 66 -43.09 -5.90 8.01
N LEU A 67 -41.88 -6.06 7.47
CA LEU A 67 -40.66 -5.50 8.03
C LEU A 67 -40.58 -3.97 7.92
N TRP A 68 -41.28 -3.37 6.97
CA TRP A 68 -41.40 -1.90 6.86
C TRP A 68 -42.12 -1.31 8.07
N GLY A 69 -43.18 -1.98 8.55
CA GLY A 69 -43.88 -1.62 9.78
C GLY A 69 -43.02 -1.84 11.04
N GLN A 70 -42.18 -2.88 11.05
CA GLN A 70 -41.24 -3.12 12.16
C GLN A 70 -40.16 -2.03 12.25
N LEU A 71 -39.66 -1.53 11.10
CA LEU A 71 -38.74 -0.40 11.06
C LEU A 71 -39.36 0.86 11.69
N GLN A 72 -40.65 1.13 11.46
CA GLN A 72 -41.35 2.24 12.10
C GLN A 72 -41.39 2.10 13.64
N ILE A 73 -41.60 0.89 14.14
CA ILE A 73 -41.61 0.59 15.57
C ILE A 73 -40.21 0.78 16.16
N ALA A 74 -39.17 0.23 15.50
CA ALA A 74 -37.78 0.38 15.91
C ALA A 74 -37.33 1.84 15.92
N LEU A 75 -37.66 2.61 14.87
CA LEU A 75 -37.38 4.03 14.78
C LEU A 75 -38.05 4.82 15.91
N SER A 76 -39.31 4.50 16.23
CA SER A 76 -40.04 5.11 17.34
C SER A 76 -39.43 4.76 18.71
N ALA A 77 -38.85 3.57 18.86
CA ALA A 77 -38.18 3.15 20.08
C ALA A 77 -36.78 3.76 20.25
N CYS A 78 -36.10 4.07 19.14
CA CYS A 78 -34.77 4.70 19.15
C CYS A 78 -34.83 6.23 19.41
N LEU A 79 -35.98 6.86 19.16
CA LEU A 79 -36.14 8.30 19.28
C LEU A 79 -36.78 8.70 20.63
N PRO A 80 -36.37 9.83 21.24
CA PRO A 80 -37.03 10.38 22.41
C PRO A 80 -38.51 10.69 22.15
N PRO A 81 -39.40 10.59 23.17
CA PRO A 81 -40.85 10.75 23.00
C PRO A 81 -41.28 12.15 22.56
N ASN A 82 -40.41 13.15 22.65
CA ASN A 82 -40.66 14.54 22.25
C ASN A 82 -40.10 14.88 20.85
N VAL A 83 -39.69 13.87 20.07
CA VAL A 83 -39.16 14.04 18.71
C VAL A 83 -40.17 13.50 17.69
N VAL A 84 -40.50 14.34 16.71
CA VAL A 84 -41.20 13.93 15.48
C VAL A 84 -40.19 13.65 14.39
N TYR A 85 -40.52 12.76 13.47
CA TYR A 85 -39.63 12.30 12.43
C TYR A 85 -40.33 12.13 11.08
N ASN A 86 -39.55 12.33 10.02
CA ASN A 86 -39.88 11.92 8.65
C ASN A 86 -38.65 11.21 8.08
N LEU A 87 -38.78 9.92 7.81
CA LEU A 87 -37.77 9.12 7.13
C LEU A 87 -38.20 8.94 5.67
N THR A 88 -37.38 9.41 4.74
CA THR A 88 -37.62 9.23 3.30
C THR A 88 -36.48 8.41 2.71
N VAL A 89 -36.85 7.39 1.93
CA VAL A 89 -35.89 6.59 1.15
C VAL A 89 -35.94 7.08 -0.28
N TYR A 90 -34.76 7.37 -0.83
CA TYR A 90 -34.58 7.76 -2.22
C TYR A 90 -33.83 6.66 -2.97
N GLU A 91 -34.29 6.36 -4.17
CA GLU A 91 -33.52 5.62 -5.15
C GLU A 91 -32.50 6.55 -5.81
N VAL A 92 -31.24 6.11 -5.82
CA VAL A 92 -30.16 6.84 -6.49
C VAL A 92 -30.15 6.46 -7.97
N GLN A 93 -30.39 7.42 -8.84
CA GLN A 93 -30.42 7.20 -10.29
C GLN A 93 -29.12 7.64 -10.96
N SER A 94 -28.66 6.87 -11.96
CA SER A 94 -27.55 7.24 -12.83
C SER A 94 -28.10 7.81 -14.15
N GLY A 95 -28.02 9.13 -14.34
CA GLY A 95 -28.51 9.79 -15.56
C GLY A 95 -28.12 11.26 -15.73
N SER A 96 -28.01 11.70 -16.99
CA SER A 96 -27.65 13.06 -17.44
C SER A 96 -28.81 14.07 -17.38
N THR A 97 -29.91 13.72 -16.72
CA THR A 97 -31.15 14.51 -16.66
C THR A 97 -31.55 14.78 -15.21
N GLY A 98 -31.04 15.88 -14.65
CA GLY A 98 -31.66 16.71 -13.61
C GLY A 98 -31.93 16.15 -12.20
N GLU A 99 -32.45 14.92 -12.06
CA GLU A 99 -32.93 14.39 -10.78
C GLU A 99 -32.11 13.15 -10.37
N LEU A 100 -31.17 13.36 -9.44
CA LEU A 100 -30.26 12.32 -8.94
C LEU A 100 -30.91 11.38 -7.90
N TYR A 101 -32.04 11.78 -7.32
CA TYR A 101 -32.70 11.09 -6.21
C TYR A 101 -34.21 11.06 -6.42
N LEU A 102 -34.78 9.86 -6.60
CA LEU A 102 -36.22 9.66 -6.71
C LEU A 102 -36.77 9.17 -5.35
N PRO A 103 -37.67 9.89 -4.68
CA PRO A 103 -38.28 9.38 -3.45
C PRO A 103 -39.13 8.15 -3.78
N ILE A 104 -38.87 7.04 -3.09
CA ILE A 104 -39.56 5.77 -3.33
C ILE A 104 -40.50 5.39 -2.19
N LYS A 105 -40.17 5.76 -0.95
CA LYS A 105 -40.96 5.45 0.24
C LYS A 105 -40.71 6.46 1.35
N SER A 106 -41.68 6.64 2.24
CA SER A 106 -41.49 7.43 3.45
C SER A 106 -42.28 6.89 4.64
N ILE A 107 -41.79 7.20 5.84
CA ILE A 107 -42.48 6.98 7.12
C ILE A 107 -42.42 8.29 7.88
N SER A 108 -43.58 8.82 8.26
CA SER A 108 -43.68 10.01 9.11
C SER A 108 -44.61 9.75 10.28
N ASN A 109 -44.32 10.36 11.43
CA ASN A 109 -45.22 10.39 12.59
C ASN A 109 -45.87 11.77 12.79
N ALA A 110 -45.65 12.73 11.89
CA ALA A 110 -46.23 14.07 11.92
C ALA A 110 -46.60 14.58 10.52
N GLU A 111 -47.67 15.38 10.43
CA GLU A 111 -48.06 16.04 9.17
C GLU A 111 -47.05 17.13 8.76
N SER A 112 -46.35 17.74 9.73
CA SER A 112 -45.31 18.74 9.50
C SER A 112 -44.28 18.74 10.65
N LEU A 113 -43.00 18.88 10.31
CA LEU A 113 -41.88 18.90 11.27
C LEU A 113 -41.51 20.30 11.78
N GLY A 114 -42.19 21.34 11.29
CA GLY A 114 -42.00 22.73 11.74
C GLY A 114 -40.62 23.35 11.41
N ILE A 115 -40.43 24.58 11.89
CA ILE A 115 -39.24 25.43 11.61
C ILE A 115 -37.97 25.04 12.39
N GLY A 116 -38.07 24.14 13.37
CA GLY A 116 -36.96 23.67 14.21
C GLY A 116 -36.51 22.25 13.88
N SER A 117 -36.54 21.87 12.60
CA SER A 117 -36.16 20.53 12.13
C SER A 117 -34.76 20.50 11.52
N ASP A 118 -34.08 19.35 11.63
CA ASP A 118 -32.78 19.10 11.01
C ASP A 118 -32.74 17.67 10.44
N ALA A 119 -31.89 17.42 9.46
CA ALA A 119 -31.84 16.15 8.74
C ALA A 119 -30.43 15.57 8.68
N ALA A 120 -30.36 14.25 8.71
CA ALA A 120 -29.16 13.49 8.34
C ALA A 120 -29.49 12.51 7.21
N SER A 121 -28.51 12.28 6.35
CA SER A 121 -28.59 11.30 5.30
C SER A 121 -27.61 10.15 5.54
N TYR A 122 -27.99 8.96 5.14
CA TYR A 122 -27.22 7.73 5.28
C TYR A 122 -27.42 6.87 4.04
N LEU A 123 -26.32 6.47 3.40
CA LEU A 123 -26.35 5.68 2.17
C LEU A 123 -26.28 4.19 2.54
N VAL A 124 -27.23 3.40 2.05
CA VAL A 124 -27.31 1.96 2.29
C VAL A 124 -27.26 1.19 0.97
N ALA A 125 -26.59 0.03 1.00
CA ALA A 125 -26.45 -0.86 -0.14
C ALA A 125 -27.30 -2.11 0.05
N SER A 126 -27.81 -2.69 -1.03
CA SER A 126 -28.58 -3.94 -0.93
C SER A 126 -27.70 -5.07 -0.43
N SER A 127 -28.28 -5.98 0.37
CA SER A 127 -27.66 -7.24 0.82
C SER A 127 -27.19 -8.15 -0.33
N ASN A 128 -27.68 -7.93 -1.56
CA ASN A 128 -27.27 -8.64 -2.78
C ASN A 128 -26.08 -7.98 -3.51
N VAL A 129 -25.52 -6.88 -3.00
CA VAL A 129 -24.38 -6.20 -3.64
C VAL A 129 -23.07 -6.82 -3.14
N THR A 130 -22.41 -7.57 -4.01
CA THR A 130 -20.99 -7.87 -3.82
C THR A 130 -20.18 -6.64 -4.21
N PHE A 131 -19.50 -6.01 -3.25
CA PHE A 131 -18.58 -4.92 -3.52
C PHE A 131 -17.37 -5.44 -4.31
N ARG A 132 -17.30 -5.10 -5.59
CA ARG A 132 -16.07 -5.32 -6.37
C ARG A 132 -15.14 -4.15 -6.12
N VAL A 133 -14.01 -4.41 -5.48
CA VAL A 133 -12.92 -3.45 -5.40
C VAL A 133 -12.15 -3.50 -6.71
N VAL A 134 -12.13 -2.39 -7.44
CA VAL A 134 -11.33 -2.24 -8.66
C VAL A 134 -10.19 -1.29 -8.34
N PRO A 135 -8.92 -1.75 -8.34
CA PRO A 135 -7.79 -0.86 -8.17
C PRO A 135 -7.64 0.06 -9.39
N GLU A 136 -7.36 1.33 -9.13
CA GLU A 136 -6.68 2.22 -10.06
C GLU A 136 -5.43 1.52 -10.56
N LYS A 137 -5.25 1.52 -11.88
CA LYS A 137 -4.09 0.87 -12.46
C LYS A 137 -2.89 1.81 -12.37
N ILE A 138 -1.77 1.29 -11.89
CA ILE A 138 -0.48 1.99 -11.95
C ILE A 138 -0.19 2.30 -13.41
N GLY A 139 -0.03 3.58 -13.73
CA GLY A 139 0.15 4.08 -15.10
C GLY A 139 -1.13 4.50 -15.84
N GLU A 140 -2.31 4.46 -15.21
CA GLU A 140 -3.58 4.84 -15.85
C GLU A 140 -3.66 6.32 -16.27
N HIS A 141 -3.03 7.21 -15.50
CA HIS A 141 -3.09 8.66 -15.72
C HIS A 141 -1.80 9.25 -16.33
N GLY A 142 -0.92 8.43 -16.92
CA GLY A 142 0.35 8.89 -17.49
C GLY A 142 1.13 7.80 -18.24
N GLY A 143 2.39 8.07 -18.60
CA GLY A 143 3.28 7.07 -19.20
C GLY A 143 3.86 6.09 -18.18
N GLY A 144 3.95 4.81 -18.52
CA GLY A 144 4.45 3.73 -17.66
C GLY A 144 3.40 2.65 -17.40
N GLY A 145 3.44 2.02 -16.22
CA GLY A 145 2.42 1.03 -15.80
C GLY A 145 2.64 -0.41 -16.26
N THR A 146 3.79 -0.68 -16.88
CA THR A 146 4.22 -2.03 -17.25
C THR A 146 4.94 -2.71 -16.09
N LEU A 147 4.53 -3.93 -15.78
CA LEU A 147 5.21 -4.84 -14.86
C LEU A 147 5.81 -6.02 -15.63
N TYR A 148 7.14 -6.13 -15.62
CA TYR A 148 7.85 -7.32 -16.08
C TYR A 148 8.19 -8.22 -14.90
N ILE A 149 7.81 -9.48 -14.98
CA ILE A 149 8.16 -10.50 -14.00
C ILE A 149 9.10 -11.49 -14.68
N LEU A 150 10.34 -11.61 -14.18
CA LEU A 150 11.29 -12.54 -14.78
C LEU A 150 10.81 -13.97 -14.57
N ASN A 151 10.65 -14.70 -15.66
CA ASN A 151 10.27 -16.11 -15.70
C ASN A 151 11.21 -16.89 -16.63
N CYS A 152 12.50 -16.54 -16.59
CA CYS A 152 13.47 -16.97 -17.58
C CYS A 152 13.76 -18.48 -17.46
N SER A 153 13.20 -19.27 -18.38
CA SER A 153 13.39 -20.73 -18.48
C SER A 153 14.85 -21.17 -18.64
N ASP A 154 15.69 -20.29 -19.15
CA ASP A 154 17.13 -20.45 -19.36
C ASP A 154 17.98 -19.87 -18.21
N ALA A 155 17.39 -19.61 -17.05
CA ALA A 155 18.09 -19.03 -15.90
C ALA A 155 17.64 -19.66 -14.57
N ASN A 156 18.59 -20.25 -13.85
CA ASN A 156 18.29 -20.86 -12.55
C ASN A 156 18.24 -19.81 -11.43
N GLY A 157 17.29 -19.97 -10.51
CA GLY A 157 17.17 -19.15 -9.30
C GLY A 157 18.05 -19.63 -8.16
N TRP A 158 18.40 -18.73 -7.24
CA TRP A 158 19.16 -19.05 -6.04
C TRP A 158 18.64 -18.31 -4.81
N TRP A 159 18.74 -18.95 -3.65
CA TRP A 159 18.40 -18.36 -2.33
C TRP A 159 16.90 -18.01 -2.16
N ILE A 160 16.02 -18.75 -2.84
CA ILE A 160 14.55 -18.64 -2.81
C ILE A 160 13.91 -19.92 -2.24
N THR A 161 14.13 -20.22 -0.97
CA THR A 161 13.62 -21.46 -0.35
C THR A 161 12.09 -21.51 -0.36
N GLY A 162 11.53 -22.66 -0.72
CA GLY A 162 10.09 -22.88 -0.87
C GLY A 162 9.56 -22.56 -2.27
N TYR A 163 10.41 -22.01 -3.15
CA TYR A 163 10.03 -21.59 -4.49
C TYR A 163 11.04 -22.02 -5.55
N THR A 164 10.55 -22.25 -6.76
CA THR A 164 11.34 -22.07 -7.98
C THR A 164 11.16 -20.63 -8.48
N ALA A 165 12.05 -20.14 -9.34
CA ALA A 165 11.87 -18.83 -9.97
C ALA A 165 10.52 -18.73 -10.72
N HIS A 166 10.06 -19.84 -11.29
CA HIS A 166 8.82 -19.92 -12.06
C HIS A 166 7.56 -19.87 -11.20
N THR A 167 7.48 -20.72 -10.17
CA THR A 167 6.35 -20.71 -9.23
C THR A 167 6.24 -19.37 -8.50
N LEU A 168 7.38 -18.73 -8.24
CA LEU A 168 7.43 -17.41 -7.64
C LEU A 168 6.95 -16.31 -8.59
N ALA A 169 7.33 -16.40 -9.87
CA ALA A 169 6.84 -15.49 -10.90
C ALA A 169 5.31 -15.58 -11.05
N GLU A 170 4.76 -16.79 -11.02
CA GLU A 170 3.32 -17.04 -11.11
C GLU A 170 2.55 -16.44 -9.92
N ASP A 171 3.00 -16.67 -8.69
CA ASP A 171 2.38 -16.08 -7.49
C ASP A 171 2.41 -14.54 -7.54
N LEU A 172 3.55 -13.96 -7.94
CA LEU A 172 3.67 -12.50 -8.09
C LEU A 172 2.79 -11.96 -9.20
N TYR A 173 2.63 -12.69 -10.31
CA TYR A 173 1.73 -12.33 -11.40
C TYR A 173 0.27 -12.26 -10.90
N ASN A 174 -0.17 -13.27 -10.17
CA ASN A 174 -1.52 -13.34 -9.62
C ASN A 174 -1.79 -12.20 -8.63
N LEU A 175 -0.81 -11.84 -7.81
CA LEU A 175 -0.96 -10.78 -6.80
C LEU A 175 -0.89 -9.36 -7.39
N LEU A 176 -0.09 -9.13 -8.43
CA LEU A 176 0.21 -7.78 -8.93
C LEU A 176 -0.50 -7.41 -10.23
N SER A 177 -0.87 -8.37 -11.09
CA SER A 177 -1.56 -8.07 -12.35
C SER A 177 -2.87 -7.28 -12.20
N PRO A 178 -3.64 -7.38 -11.08
CA PRO A 178 -4.77 -6.50 -10.86
C PRO A 178 -4.39 -5.02 -10.72
N TYR A 179 -3.17 -4.68 -10.32
CA TYR A 179 -2.75 -3.31 -10.02
C TYR A 179 -1.99 -2.61 -11.15
N PHE A 180 -1.43 -3.35 -12.11
CA PHE A 180 -0.69 -2.77 -13.24
C PHE A 180 -1.56 -2.72 -14.51
N GLN A 181 -1.28 -1.75 -15.39
CA GLN A 181 -1.92 -1.63 -16.70
C GLN A 181 -1.59 -2.85 -17.57
N ILE A 182 -0.30 -3.19 -17.64
CA ILE A 182 0.21 -4.31 -18.43
C ILE A 182 1.13 -5.14 -17.54
N THR A 183 0.95 -6.46 -17.51
CA THR A 183 1.85 -7.38 -16.80
C THR A 183 2.34 -8.46 -17.76
N ILE A 184 3.66 -8.58 -17.90
CA ILE A 184 4.31 -9.48 -18.86
C ILE A 184 5.28 -10.40 -18.11
N MET A 185 5.11 -11.71 -18.31
CA MET A 185 6.10 -12.70 -17.87
C MET A 185 7.22 -12.82 -18.92
N VAL A 186 8.45 -12.54 -18.51
CA VAL A 186 9.65 -12.58 -19.37
C VAL A 186 10.20 -14.00 -19.40
N GLN A 187 9.98 -14.72 -20.49
CA GLN A 187 10.12 -16.18 -20.58
C GLN A 187 11.56 -16.68 -20.73
N ASN A 188 12.49 -15.81 -21.14
CA ASN A 188 13.91 -16.17 -21.31
C ASN A 188 14.83 -14.94 -21.30
N THR A 189 16.14 -15.19 -21.23
CA THR A 189 17.15 -14.12 -21.20
C THR A 189 17.22 -13.31 -22.50
N THR A 190 16.74 -13.85 -23.64
CA THR A 190 16.63 -13.09 -24.89
C THR A 190 15.58 -11.98 -24.77
N GLN A 191 14.39 -12.28 -24.23
CA GLN A 191 13.35 -11.28 -23.96
C GLN A 191 13.80 -10.25 -22.92
N LEU A 192 14.55 -10.68 -21.89
CA LEU A 192 15.19 -9.75 -20.97
C LEU A 192 16.14 -8.78 -21.71
N GLY A 193 16.93 -9.30 -22.66
CA GLY A 193 17.78 -8.47 -23.51
C GLY A 193 17.02 -7.45 -24.34
N GLN A 194 15.82 -7.79 -24.84
CA GLN A 194 14.96 -6.86 -25.59
C GLN A 194 14.51 -5.70 -24.70
N ILE A 195 13.97 -5.98 -23.51
CA ILE A 195 13.46 -4.93 -22.61
C ILE A 195 14.59 -4.03 -22.09
N LEU A 196 15.77 -4.60 -21.79
CA LEU A 196 16.95 -3.82 -21.36
C LEU A 196 17.49 -2.90 -22.46
N ASN A 197 17.16 -3.18 -23.73
CA ASN A 197 17.50 -2.34 -24.88
C ASN A 197 16.33 -1.45 -25.34
N GLY A 198 15.28 -1.31 -24.52
CA GLY A 198 14.12 -0.45 -24.82
C GLY A 198 13.17 -1.03 -25.87
N THR A 199 13.28 -2.31 -26.22
CA THR A 199 12.38 -2.99 -27.17
C THR A 199 11.22 -3.65 -26.43
N SER A 200 9.99 -3.32 -26.82
CA SER A 200 8.78 -3.92 -26.25
C SER A 200 8.59 -5.38 -26.70
N LEU A 201 7.94 -6.17 -25.85
CA LEU A 201 7.63 -7.59 -26.12
C LEU A 201 6.24 -7.78 -26.73
N GLN A 202 5.30 -6.91 -26.36
CA GLN A 202 3.88 -6.95 -26.70
C GLN A 202 3.33 -5.56 -27.09
N GLY A 203 4.19 -4.61 -27.45
CA GLY A 203 3.80 -3.23 -27.80
C GLY A 203 3.58 -2.30 -26.60
N GLU A 204 3.95 -2.74 -25.41
CA GLU A 204 3.86 -2.00 -24.16
C GLU A 204 4.86 -0.83 -24.06
N THR A 205 4.59 0.10 -23.14
CA THR A 205 5.55 1.15 -22.80
C THR A 205 6.63 0.58 -21.88
N VAL A 206 7.86 0.52 -22.39
CA VAL A 206 9.02 0.04 -21.63
C VAL A 206 9.46 1.09 -20.59
N GLN A 207 9.49 2.37 -20.95
CA GLN A 207 9.94 3.45 -20.05
C GLN A 207 9.12 3.47 -18.75
N GLY A 208 9.80 3.55 -17.60
CA GLY A 208 9.15 3.61 -16.29
C GLY A 208 8.63 2.27 -15.77
N ALA A 209 8.96 1.14 -16.42
CA ALA A 209 8.50 -0.18 -16.01
C ALA A 209 9.09 -0.68 -14.69
N VAL A 210 8.36 -1.57 -14.03
CA VAL A 210 8.86 -2.33 -12.87
C VAL A 210 9.37 -3.67 -13.37
N ILE A 211 10.56 -4.09 -12.93
CA ILE A 211 11.15 -5.39 -13.28
C ILE A 211 11.41 -6.17 -12.00
N ILE A 212 10.73 -7.32 -11.82
CA ILE A 212 10.91 -8.18 -10.65
C ILE A 212 11.85 -9.33 -10.96
N ASN A 213 13.00 -9.34 -10.30
CA ASN A 213 13.93 -10.48 -10.34
C ASN A 213 13.45 -11.61 -9.40
N THR A 214 12.93 -12.67 -9.99
CA THR A 214 12.47 -13.87 -9.27
C THR A 214 13.57 -14.91 -9.04
N CYS A 215 14.75 -14.73 -9.65
CA CYS A 215 15.89 -15.63 -9.51
C CYS A 215 16.69 -15.41 -8.20
N GLY A 216 16.16 -14.58 -7.28
CA GLY A 216 16.73 -14.31 -5.95
C GLY A 216 18.03 -13.52 -6.02
N GLU A 217 19.12 -14.07 -5.46
CA GLU A 217 20.45 -13.44 -5.52
C GLU A 217 21.09 -13.51 -6.91
N ALA A 218 20.60 -14.43 -7.76
CA ALA A 218 21.06 -14.57 -9.13
C ALA A 218 20.25 -13.65 -10.06
N VAL A 219 20.94 -13.05 -11.03
CA VAL A 219 20.32 -12.21 -12.06
C VAL A 219 20.47 -12.86 -13.43
N PRO A 220 19.39 -13.09 -14.19
CA PRO A 220 19.48 -13.62 -15.54
C PRO A 220 20.31 -12.70 -16.45
N ILE A 221 21.27 -13.25 -17.20
CA ILE A 221 22.12 -12.47 -18.13
C ILE A 221 21.77 -12.78 -19.60
N PRO A 222 21.37 -11.78 -20.41
CA PRO A 222 21.13 -11.93 -21.85
C PRO A 222 22.38 -12.24 -22.65
N ALA A 223 22.20 -12.97 -23.76
CA ALA A 223 23.34 -13.49 -24.49
C ALA A 223 24.23 -12.42 -25.17
N GLY A 224 23.63 -11.32 -25.63
CA GLY A 224 24.39 -10.22 -26.27
C GLY A 224 25.22 -9.39 -25.29
N TYR A 225 24.85 -9.36 -24.01
CA TYR A 225 25.52 -8.52 -23.01
C TYR A 225 26.87 -9.10 -22.62
N TYR A 226 26.99 -10.43 -22.49
CA TYR A 226 28.26 -11.06 -22.13
C TYR A 226 29.28 -11.11 -23.28
N SER A 227 28.83 -11.12 -24.54
CA SER A 227 29.70 -11.26 -25.71
C SER A 227 30.27 -9.93 -26.22
N SER A 228 29.66 -8.82 -25.84
CA SER A 228 30.08 -7.48 -26.23
C SER A 228 31.20 -6.98 -25.31
N SER A 229 32.36 -6.65 -25.89
CA SER A 229 33.49 -6.08 -25.16
C SER A 229 33.06 -4.80 -24.43
N GLY A 230 33.39 -4.70 -23.13
CA GLY A 230 33.05 -3.53 -22.32
C GLY A 230 31.61 -3.46 -21.81
N VAL A 231 30.79 -4.52 -22.01
CA VAL A 231 29.37 -4.53 -21.61
C VAL A 231 29.07 -5.53 -20.50
N GLY A 232 29.55 -6.76 -20.60
CA GLY A 232 29.12 -7.82 -19.67
C GLY A 232 30.21 -8.43 -18.82
N TYR A 233 31.43 -8.54 -19.34
CA TYR A 233 32.53 -9.25 -18.70
C TYR A 233 33.75 -8.34 -18.53
N ASP A 234 34.18 -8.16 -17.28
CA ASP A 234 35.44 -7.52 -16.94
C ASP A 234 36.57 -8.56 -17.05
N THR A 235 37.39 -8.43 -18.09
CA THR A 235 38.55 -9.31 -18.32
C THR A 235 39.68 -9.06 -17.33
N GLY A 236 39.81 -7.84 -16.80
CA GLY A 236 40.84 -7.49 -15.81
C GLY A 236 40.55 -8.09 -14.44
N ALA A 237 39.29 -8.10 -14.03
CA ALA A 237 38.86 -8.71 -12.76
C ALA A 237 38.37 -10.17 -12.89
N GLY A 238 38.18 -10.67 -14.12
CA GLY A 238 37.63 -12.00 -14.38
C GLY A 238 36.20 -12.18 -13.86
N SER A 239 35.35 -11.16 -14.00
CA SER A 239 34.04 -11.08 -13.34
C SER A 239 32.93 -10.51 -14.23
N TYR A 240 31.70 -10.94 -13.99
CA TYR A 240 30.50 -10.37 -14.61
C TYR A 240 29.94 -9.16 -13.84
N ALA A 241 30.73 -8.55 -12.95
CA ALA A 241 30.34 -7.30 -12.27
C ALA A 241 30.07 -6.17 -13.28
N LEU A 242 30.73 -6.17 -14.43
CA LEU A 242 30.47 -5.20 -15.50
C LEU A 242 29.04 -5.30 -16.04
N TYR A 243 28.49 -6.51 -16.17
CA TYR A 243 27.08 -6.68 -16.52
C TYR A 243 26.15 -6.03 -15.48
N CYS A 244 26.42 -6.20 -14.18
CA CYS A 244 25.63 -5.57 -13.13
C CYS A 244 25.69 -4.04 -13.21
N TYR A 245 26.85 -3.48 -13.57
CA TYR A 245 26.99 -2.05 -13.85
C TYR A 245 26.13 -1.60 -15.03
N THR A 246 26.21 -2.29 -16.17
CA THR A 246 25.38 -1.97 -17.34
C THR A 246 23.90 -2.11 -17.03
N LEU A 247 23.49 -3.11 -16.24
CA LEU A 247 22.12 -3.25 -15.78
C LEU A 247 21.69 -2.01 -14.96
N GLY A 248 22.53 -1.53 -14.04
CA GLY A 248 22.28 -0.29 -13.31
C GLY A 248 22.10 0.92 -14.25
N GLN A 249 22.92 1.02 -15.30
CA GLN A 249 22.78 2.07 -16.32
C GLN A 249 21.45 1.95 -17.07
N LYS A 250 21.00 0.74 -17.41
CA LYS A 250 19.71 0.50 -18.08
C LYS A 250 18.53 0.84 -17.18
N VAL A 251 18.62 0.51 -15.89
CA VAL A 251 17.62 0.92 -14.89
C VAL A 251 17.50 2.43 -14.82
N ARG A 252 18.63 3.15 -14.85
CA ARG A 252 18.64 4.62 -14.92
C ARG A 252 18.06 5.15 -16.24
N GLU A 253 18.57 4.67 -17.38
CA GLU A 253 18.23 5.12 -18.73
C GLU A 253 16.72 5.02 -18.99
N HIS A 254 16.13 3.88 -18.64
CA HIS A 254 14.71 3.61 -18.88
C HIS A 254 13.81 3.92 -17.68
N ASN A 255 14.36 4.54 -16.62
CA ASN A 255 13.65 4.84 -15.39
C ASN A 255 12.96 3.62 -14.77
N PHE A 256 13.59 2.44 -14.81
CA PHE A 256 13.02 1.23 -14.25
C PHE A 256 13.03 1.24 -12.73
N THR A 257 12.09 0.50 -12.13
CA THR A 257 12.23 0.02 -10.76
C THR A 257 12.69 -1.44 -10.79
N TRP A 258 13.96 -1.68 -10.44
CA TRP A 258 14.52 -3.04 -10.34
C TRP A 258 14.26 -3.62 -8.95
N VAL A 259 13.58 -4.76 -8.87
CA VAL A 259 13.19 -5.38 -7.61
C VAL A 259 14.02 -6.63 -7.32
N SER A 260 14.73 -6.60 -6.19
CA SER A 260 15.51 -7.70 -5.63
C SER A 260 14.84 -8.23 -4.38
N ILE A 261 14.21 -9.40 -4.51
CA ILE A 261 13.25 -9.93 -3.54
C ILE A 261 13.87 -10.59 -2.30
N VAL A 262 15.11 -11.08 -2.39
CA VAL A 262 15.75 -11.81 -1.29
C VAL A 262 17.27 -11.82 -1.44
N GLY A 263 17.98 -11.98 -0.32
CA GLY A 263 19.43 -12.19 -0.31
C GLY A 263 20.23 -10.94 -0.69
N TYR A 264 21.51 -11.14 -0.97
CA TYR A 264 22.44 -10.13 -1.46
C TYR A 264 22.13 -9.86 -2.94
N PRO A 265 21.63 -8.66 -3.30
CA PRO A 265 21.26 -8.38 -4.67
C PRO A 265 22.45 -8.53 -5.64
N LEU A 266 22.22 -9.15 -6.80
CA LEU A 266 23.20 -9.28 -7.88
C LEU A 266 24.49 -10.06 -7.51
N TYR A 267 24.41 -11.00 -6.56
CA TYR A 267 25.58 -11.75 -6.12
C TYR A 267 26.04 -12.83 -7.12
N TYR A 268 25.11 -13.32 -7.94
CA TYR A 268 25.37 -14.24 -9.05
C TYR A 268 24.75 -13.70 -10.34
N VAL A 269 25.29 -14.15 -11.48
CA VAL A 269 24.61 -14.10 -12.77
C VAL A 269 24.23 -15.52 -13.19
N CYS A 270 23.09 -15.69 -13.86
CA CYS A 270 22.61 -16.99 -14.30
C CYS A 270 22.17 -17.00 -15.77
N ASN A 271 22.57 -18.05 -16.48
CA ASN A 271 22.17 -18.40 -17.83
C ASN A 271 22.66 -19.84 -18.09
N THR A 272 21.76 -20.79 -18.27
CA THR A 272 22.09 -22.22 -18.39
C THR A 272 22.79 -22.56 -19.70
N GLY A 273 22.56 -21.78 -20.76
CA GLY A 273 23.26 -21.93 -22.04
C GLY A 273 24.69 -21.38 -22.00
N LEU A 274 24.92 -20.28 -21.29
CA LEU A 274 26.24 -19.65 -21.16
C LEU A 274 27.14 -20.34 -20.13
N PHE A 275 26.54 -20.82 -19.04
CA PHE A 275 27.24 -21.39 -17.90
C PHE A 275 26.93 -22.88 -17.70
N PRO A 276 26.98 -23.72 -18.76
CA PRO A 276 26.46 -25.10 -18.70
C PRO A 276 27.20 -25.96 -17.67
N ASN A 277 28.48 -25.66 -17.45
CA ASN A 277 29.36 -26.41 -16.54
C ASN A 277 29.79 -25.59 -15.31
N GLN A 278 29.26 -24.38 -15.14
CA GLN A 278 29.57 -23.54 -13.98
C GLN A 278 28.42 -23.58 -13.00
N GLN A 279 28.75 -23.59 -11.72
CA GLN A 279 27.80 -23.72 -10.64
C GLN A 279 28.05 -22.68 -9.55
N ASN A 280 27.03 -22.41 -8.75
CA ASN A 280 27.22 -21.69 -7.50
C ASN A 280 27.95 -22.56 -6.46
N SER A 281 28.14 -22.02 -5.27
CA SER A 281 28.83 -22.69 -4.16
C SER A 281 28.07 -23.90 -3.57
N TRP A 282 26.89 -24.25 -4.11
CA TRP A 282 25.97 -25.26 -3.60
C TRP A 282 25.54 -26.29 -4.66
N GLY A 283 26.20 -26.30 -5.82
CA GLY A 283 25.96 -27.32 -6.85
C GLY A 283 24.84 -26.99 -7.85
N ILE A 284 24.32 -25.75 -7.87
CA ILE A 284 23.33 -25.34 -8.86
C ILE A 284 24.07 -24.83 -10.09
N TYR A 285 23.90 -25.55 -11.21
CA TYR A 285 24.52 -25.25 -12.50
C TYR A 285 23.85 -24.07 -13.22
N GLY A 286 24.52 -23.52 -14.23
CA GLY A 286 24.00 -22.40 -15.03
C GLY A 286 24.23 -21.04 -14.39
N MET A 287 25.19 -20.91 -13.48
CA MET A 287 25.44 -19.65 -12.76
C MET A 287 26.90 -19.41 -12.41
N LYS A 288 27.29 -18.13 -12.42
CA LYS A 288 28.64 -17.65 -12.08
C LYS A 288 28.60 -16.64 -10.95
N ARG A 289 29.50 -16.81 -9.98
CA ARG A 289 29.65 -15.89 -8.85
C ARG A 289 30.23 -14.55 -9.31
N VAL A 290 29.55 -13.47 -8.95
CA VAL A 290 30.04 -12.09 -9.07
C VAL A 290 30.55 -11.58 -7.72
N GLY A 291 29.87 -11.97 -6.63
CA GLY A 291 30.19 -11.54 -5.28
C GLY A 291 29.65 -10.14 -4.96
N ALA A 292 30.20 -9.50 -3.93
CA ALA A 292 29.79 -8.16 -3.50
C ALA A 292 29.93 -7.10 -4.61
N ALA A 293 30.81 -7.34 -5.57
CA ALA A 293 31.02 -6.48 -6.73
C ALA A 293 29.79 -6.29 -7.61
N GLY A 294 28.82 -7.22 -7.61
CA GLY A 294 27.60 -7.07 -8.40
C GLY A 294 26.76 -5.89 -7.94
N LEU A 295 26.43 -5.81 -6.65
CA LEU A 295 25.67 -4.69 -6.09
C LEU A 295 26.42 -3.37 -6.21
N ASN A 296 27.72 -3.35 -5.87
CA ASN A 296 28.53 -2.13 -5.95
C ASN A 296 28.57 -1.58 -7.39
N ALA A 297 28.76 -2.47 -8.37
CA ALA A 297 28.75 -2.12 -9.78
C ALA A 297 27.37 -1.63 -10.23
N PHE A 298 26.29 -2.30 -9.82
CA PHE A 298 24.92 -1.87 -10.12
C PHE A 298 24.62 -0.47 -9.58
N LEU A 299 24.98 -0.18 -8.32
CA LEU A 299 24.76 1.13 -7.72
C LEU A 299 25.56 2.24 -8.43
N LYS A 300 26.80 1.97 -8.82
CA LYS A 300 27.60 2.90 -9.66
C LYS A 300 26.95 3.15 -11.01
N GLY A 301 26.44 2.09 -11.66
CA GLY A 301 25.74 2.21 -12.94
C GLY A 301 24.44 3.01 -12.82
N LEU A 302 23.66 2.74 -11.78
CA LEU A 302 22.42 3.46 -11.45
C LEU A 302 22.69 4.95 -11.17
N ASP A 303 23.80 5.28 -10.50
CA ASP A 303 24.20 6.65 -10.20
C ASP A 303 25.04 7.32 -11.31
N ASN A 304 25.29 6.61 -12.43
CA ASN A 304 26.12 7.09 -13.54
C ASN A 304 27.56 7.47 -13.14
N GLN A 305 28.12 6.79 -12.13
CA GLN A 305 29.54 6.86 -11.79
C GLN A 305 30.36 6.01 -12.75
N SER A 306 31.67 6.27 -12.88
CA SER A 306 32.53 5.41 -13.70
C SER A 306 32.63 3.99 -13.14
N TYR A 307 32.62 3.00 -14.03
CA TYR A 307 32.84 1.61 -13.65
C TYR A 307 34.18 1.43 -12.95
N SER A 308 34.17 0.71 -11.83
CA SER A 308 35.36 0.22 -11.15
C SER A 308 34.98 -1.03 -10.37
N TYR A 309 35.76 -2.09 -10.55
CA TYR A 309 35.60 -3.33 -9.81
C TYR A 309 35.82 -3.08 -8.32
N ASP A 310 34.86 -3.50 -7.49
CA ASP A 310 34.89 -3.29 -6.05
C ASP A 310 34.24 -4.48 -5.35
N SER A 311 35.05 -5.29 -4.66
CA SER A 311 34.58 -6.48 -3.94
C SER A 311 34.23 -6.21 -2.47
N GLY A 312 34.17 -4.95 -2.04
CA GLY A 312 33.79 -4.55 -0.69
C GLY A 312 32.37 -4.97 -0.35
N TRP A 313 32.20 -5.69 0.76
CA TRP A 313 30.88 -6.13 1.21
C TRP A 313 30.13 -4.96 1.85
N ILE A 314 28.95 -4.63 1.33
CA ILE A 314 28.18 -3.46 1.81
C ILE A 314 26.87 -3.82 2.50
N THR A 315 26.49 -5.09 2.65
CA THR A 315 25.22 -5.45 3.33
C THR A 315 25.43 -5.90 4.78
N GLY A 316 24.42 -5.70 5.63
CA GLY A 316 24.45 -6.03 7.05
C GLY A 316 23.36 -7.00 7.48
N SER A 317 23.52 -7.58 8.67
CA SER A 317 22.56 -8.49 9.31
C SER A 317 22.04 -7.89 10.62
N PRO A 318 21.13 -6.89 10.58
CA PRO A 318 20.55 -6.31 11.79
C PRO A 318 19.67 -7.29 12.59
N GLY A 319 19.37 -8.48 12.05
CA GLY A 319 18.60 -9.51 12.74
C GLY A 319 17.10 -9.36 12.49
N VAL A 320 16.32 -9.39 13.56
CA VAL A 320 14.86 -9.27 13.49
C VAL A 320 14.47 -7.83 13.19
N VAL A 321 13.61 -7.64 12.19
CA VAL A 321 13.12 -6.35 11.71
C VAL A 321 11.61 -6.39 11.58
N TYR A 322 10.95 -5.25 11.76
CA TYR A 322 9.49 -5.14 11.83
C TYR A 322 8.95 -4.31 10.68
N LEU A 323 7.71 -4.58 10.26
CA LEU A 323 7.00 -3.74 9.30
C LEU A 323 6.96 -2.27 9.75
N SER A 324 7.10 -1.36 8.78
CA SER A 324 6.89 0.07 9.04
C SER A 324 5.40 0.39 9.29
N SER A 325 5.14 1.54 9.92
CA SER A 325 3.77 2.06 10.10
C SER A 325 3.02 2.16 8.78
N ASP A 326 3.70 2.64 7.75
CA ASP A 326 3.13 2.83 6.42
C ASP A 326 2.80 1.49 5.77
N SER A 327 3.70 0.49 5.91
CA SER A 327 3.44 -0.85 5.41
C SER A 327 2.28 -1.53 6.14
N MET A 328 2.15 -1.34 7.46
CA MET A 328 0.98 -1.84 8.20
C MET A 328 -0.31 -1.16 7.75
N TYR A 329 -0.28 0.15 7.50
CA TYR A 329 -1.43 0.87 6.94
C TYR A 329 -1.84 0.29 5.58
N TYR A 330 -0.88 0.13 4.66
CA TYR A 330 -1.16 -0.40 3.32
C TYR A 330 -1.50 -1.89 3.31
N ALA A 331 -1.02 -2.66 4.27
CA ALA A 331 -1.42 -4.05 4.46
C ALA A 331 -2.93 -4.16 4.70
N ASN A 332 -3.47 -3.29 5.58
CA ASN A 332 -4.92 -3.18 5.80
C ASN A 332 -5.65 -2.64 4.58
N TYR A 333 -5.09 -1.59 3.94
CA TYR A 333 -5.74 -0.95 2.79
C TYR A 333 -5.90 -1.90 1.60
N TYR A 334 -4.88 -2.71 1.28
CA TYR A 334 -4.90 -3.66 0.15
C TYR A 334 -5.31 -5.09 0.54
N GLY A 335 -5.50 -5.37 1.83
CA GLY A 335 -5.82 -6.72 2.31
C GLY A 335 -4.67 -7.73 2.17
N ILE A 336 -3.42 -7.27 2.21
CA ILE A 336 -2.21 -8.09 2.03
C ILE A 336 -1.42 -8.12 3.33
N TYR A 337 -1.45 -9.25 4.02
CA TYR A 337 -0.90 -9.38 5.37
C TYR A 337 0.35 -10.27 5.40
N PRO A 338 1.57 -9.71 5.19
CA PRO A 338 2.81 -10.42 5.46
C PRO A 338 3.01 -10.63 6.97
N SER A 339 3.98 -11.47 7.34
CA SER A 339 4.38 -11.57 8.75
C SER A 339 4.84 -10.20 9.29
N PRO A 340 4.41 -9.79 10.51
CA PRO A 340 4.72 -8.47 11.08
C PRO A 340 6.20 -8.26 11.38
N TYR A 341 6.98 -9.34 11.42
CA TYR A 341 8.43 -9.31 11.56
C TYR A 341 9.11 -10.29 10.59
N GLN A 342 10.36 -9.99 10.27
CA GLN A 342 11.22 -10.74 9.36
C GLN A 342 12.64 -10.83 9.90
N THR A 343 13.47 -11.71 9.33
CA THR A 343 14.92 -11.72 9.59
C THR A 343 15.66 -11.12 8.40
N ALA A 344 16.33 -9.99 8.60
CA ALA A 344 17.14 -9.32 7.58
C ALA A 344 18.63 -9.67 7.75
N THR A 345 19.19 -10.32 6.74
CA THR A 345 20.62 -10.69 6.68
C THR A 345 21.41 -9.89 5.65
N ARG A 346 20.72 -9.09 4.83
CA ARG A 346 21.29 -8.38 3.68
C ARG A 346 20.73 -6.96 3.57
N ALA A 347 20.53 -6.31 4.72
CA ALA A 347 20.06 -4.93 4.78
C ALA A 347 21.10 -3.98 4.18
N LEU A 348 20.65 -2.94 3.47
CA LEU A 348 21.54 -1.95 2.90
C LEU A 348 21.89 -0.88 3.94
N PRO A 349 23.10 -0.33 3.97
CA PRO A 349 23.49 0.65 4.98
C PRO A 349 22.98 2.03 4.59
N SER A 350 22.64 2.87 5.56
CA SER A 350 22.06 4.19 5.30
C SER A 350 22.97 5.11 4.48
N TRP A 351 24.29 4.97 4.58
CA TRP A 351 25.26 5.81 3.87
C TRP A 351 25.19 5.68 2.35
N ILE A 352 24.61 4.60 1.79
CA ILE A 352 24.46 4.47 0.33
C ILE A 352 23.61 5.59 -0.26
N THR A 353 22.70 6.16 0.53
CA THR A 353 21.83 7.27 0.12
C THR A 353 22.65 8.50 -0.28
N SER A 354 23.73 8.76 0.43
CA SER A 354 24.65 9.86 0.15
C SER A 354 25.64 9.49 -0.96
N THR A 355 26.20 8.28 -0.94
CA THR A 355 27.24 7.85 -1.89
C THR A 355 26.73 7.68 -3.32
N TYR A 356 25.48 7.26 -3.49
CA TYR A 356 24.87 6.97 -4.80
C TYR A 356 23.63 7.82 -5.08
N HIS A 357 23.51 8.97 -4.40
CA HIS A 357 22.42 9.93 -4.55
C HIS A 357 21.02 9.28 -4.58
N LEU A 358 20.74 8.45 -3.57
CA LEU A 358 19.47 7.74 -3.44
C LEU A 358 18.60 8.38 -2.36
N THR A 359 17.31 8.50 -2.66
CA THR A 359 16.27 8.85 -1.68
C THR A 359 15.44 7.61 -1.39
N VAL A 360 15.19 7.31 -0.12
CA VAL A 360 14.24 6.24 0.25
C VAL A 360 12.83 6.79 0.11
N THR A 361 12.04 6.19 -0.78
CA THR A 361 10.65 6.61 -1.04
C THR A 361 9.66 5.80 -0.22
N THR A 362 10.02 4.55 0.08
CA THR A 362 9.19 3.63 0.86
C THR A 362 10.08 2.77 1.75
N TYR A 363 9.81 2.80 3.06
CA TYR A 363 10.34 1.83 4.01
C TYR A 363 9.31 0.71 4.18
N VAL A 364 9.62 -0.50 3.71
CA VAL A 364 8.78 -1.69 3.95
C VAL A 364 8.98 -2.19 5.39
N LEU A 365 10.24 -2.16 5.84
CA LEU A 365 10.64 -2.53 7.19
C LEU A 365 11.30 -1.32 7.88
N ASN A 366 11.18 -1.24 9.21
CA ASN A 366 11.78 -0.16 9.98
C ASN A 366 13.32 -0.23 9.91
N PRO A 367 14.00 0.91 9.72
CA PRO A 367 15.46 1.00 9.88
C PRO A 367 15.91 0.53 11.27
N VAL A 368 17.08 -0.13 11.32
CA VAL A 368 17.69 -0.60 12.56
C VAL A 368 19.14 -0.13 12.62
N GLY A 369 19.41 0.85 13.48
CA GLY A 369 20.71 1.52 13.55
C GLY A 369 21.09 2.16 12.21
N GLY A 370 22.28 1.83 11.70
CA GLY A 370 22.75 2.30 10.39
C GLY A 370 22.24 1.48 9.19
N TRP A 371 21.27 0.59 9.38
CA TRP A 371 20.78 -0.33 8.34
C TRP A 371 19.34 -0.04 7.93
N ILE A 372 19.08 -0.14 6.62
CA ILE A 372 17.80 0.00 5.96
C ILE A 372 17.42 -1.37 5.38
N PRO A 373 16.67 -2.19 6.14
CA PRO A 373 16.09 -3.42 5.62
C PRO A 373 14.83 -3.08 4.81
N GLY A 374 14.61 -3.73 3.67
CA GLY A 374 13.37 -3.62 2.90
C GLY A 374 12.94 -2.21 2.55
N ALA A 375 13.50 -1.63 1.48
CA ALA A 375 13.13 -0.29 1.05
C ALA A 375 13.24 -0.09 -0.47
N VAL A 376 12.50 0.89 -0.97
CA VAL A 376 12.61 1.40 -2.34
C VAL A 376 13.55 2.62 -2.32
N PHE A 377 14.66 2.50 -3.04
CA PHE A 377 15.69 3.52 -3.18
C PHE A 377 15.59 4.12 -4.58
N ARG A 378 15.17 5.38 -4.68
CA ARG A 378 15.06 6.12 -5.93
C ARG A 378 16.30 6.98 -6.15
N ASN A 379 16.97 6.85 -7.28
CA ASN A 379 18.08 7.72 -7.63
C ASN A 379 17.56 9.11 -8.04
N THR A 380 18.31 10.16 -7.70
CA THR A 380 17.94 11.55 -8.02
C THR A 380 17.90 11.84 -9.52
N GLY A 381 18.67 11.09 -10.33
CA GLY A 381 18.68 11.22 -11.78
C GLY A 381 17.50 10.51 -12.44
N SER A 382 17.36 9.20 -12.21
CA SER A 382 16.29 8.34 -12.76
C SER A 382 16.49 6.90 -12.28
N GLY A 383 15.42 6.11 -12.25
CA GLY A 383 15.47 4.69 -11.89
C GLY A 383 15.45 4.44 -10.38
N SER A 384 15.15 3.21 -9.99
CA SER A 384 15.00 2.80 -8.60
C SER A 384 15.46 1.37 -8.36
N LEU A 385 15.96 1.11 -7.16
CA LEU A 385 16.25 -0.22 -6.63
C LEU A 385 15.30 -0.49 -5.48
N PHE A 386 14.48 -1.53 -5.59
CA PHE A 386 13.77 -2.08 -4.44
C PHE A 386 14.54 -3.29 -3.92
N ALA A 387 15.15 -3.16 -2.75
CA ALA A 387 15.92 -4.23 -2.12
C ALA A 387 15.28 -4.66 -0.80
N LEU A 388 14.81 -5.91 -0.74
CA LEU A 388 14.20 -6.47 0.48
C LEU A 388 15.24 -6.86 1.55
N GLY A 389 16.39 -7.40 1.15
CA GLY A 389 17.48 -7.73 2.06
C GLY A 389 17.17 -8.86 3.07
N LEU A 390 16.13 -9.66 2.77
CA LEU A 390 15.65 -10.73 3.63
C LEU A 390 16.52 -12.00 3.56
N THR A 391 16.35 -12.82 4.59
CA THR A 391 16.90 -14.18 4.63
C THR A 391 16.15 -15.09 3.64
N ARG A 392 16.80 -16.18 3.23
CA ARG A 392 16.47 -17.21 2.22
C ARG A 392 15.00 -17.57 1.91
N THR A 393 14.06 -17.34 2.83
CA THR A 393 12.64 -17.64 2.63
C THR A 393 11.89 -16.33 2.38
N PRO A 394 11.59 -15.95 1.13
CA PRO A 394 10.90 -14.69 0.87
C PRO A 394 9.43 -14.79 1.30
N ASP A 395 8.96 -13.88 2.16
CA ASP A 395 7.53 -13.58 2.24
C ASP A 395 7.18 -12.68 1.05
N ILE A 396 6.69 -13.29 -0.02
CA ILE A 396 6.42 -12.64 -1.32
C ILE A 396 5.49 -11.44 -1.20
N ARG A 397 4.63 -11.45 -0.17
CA ARG A 397 3.69 -10.36 0.12
C ARG A 397 4.41 -9.07 0.48
N LEU A 398 5.66 -9.11 0.97
CA LEU A 398 6.48 -7.91 1.20
C LEU A 398 6.90 -7.24 -0.10
N THR A 399 7.20 -8.01 -1.13
CA THR A 399 7.48 -7.47 -2.47
C THR A 399 6.24 -6.77 -3.01
N VAL A 400 5.08 -7.42 -2.90
CA VAL A 400 3.80 -6.87 -3.36
C VAL A 400 3.46 -5.61 -2.59
N LEU A 401 3.46 -5.69 -1.26
CA LEU A 401 3.16 -4.58 -0.36
C LEU A 401 4.12 -3.40 -0.56
N GLY A 402 5.41 -3.66 -0.77
CA GLY A 402 6.38 -2.59 -1.01
C GLY A 402 6.12 -1.84 -2.31
N LEU A 403 5.76 -2.54 -3.40
CA LEU A 403 5.37 -1.89 -4.65
C LEU A 403 4.07 -1.10 -4.50
N LEU A 404 3.04 -1.68 -3.88
CA LEU A 404 1.77 -0.99 -3.69
C LEU A 404 1.91 0.20 -2.73
N SER A 405 2.80 0.14 -1.74
CA SER A 405 3.10 1.25 -0.83
C SER A 405 3.87 2.39 -1.53
N ASP A 406 4.68 2.08 -2.54
CA ASP A 406 5.43 3.09 -3.31
C ASP A 406 4.56 3.79 -4.35
N TYR A 407 3.78 3.02 -5.12
CA TYR A 407 2.94 3.55 -6.20
C TYR A 407 1.55 4.00 -5.72
N LYS A 408 1.07 3.49 -4.59
CA LYS A 408 -0.18 3.89 -3.91
C LYS A 408 -1.42 3.90 -4.83
N PRO A 409 -1.68 2.85 -5.63
CA PRO A 409 -2.89 2.79 -6.45
C PRO A 409 -4.13 2.89 -5.56
N ARG A 410 -5.11 3.72 -5.96
CA ARG A 410 -6.36 3.86 -5.22
C ARG A 410 -7.26 2.65 -5.44
N LEU A 411 -8.08 2.33 -4.45
CA LEU A 411 -9.10 1.31 -4.58
C LEU A 411 -10.46 1.97 -4.80
N TYR A 412 -11.06 1.76 -5.97
CA TYR A 412 -12.41 2.19 -6.27
C TYR A 412 -13.40 1.10 -5.89
N ARG A 413 -14.45 1.46 -5.14
CA ARG A 413 -15.58 0.57 -4.90
C ARG A 413 -16.54 0.68 -6.08
N SER A 414 -16.92 -0.42 -6.72
CA SER A 414 -17.78 -0.41 -7.92
C SER A 414 -19.26 -0.05 -7.67
N GLU A 415 -19.54 0.72 -6.62
CA GLU A 415 -20.91 1.01 -6.12
C GLU A 415 -21.63 2.08 -6.95
N TYR A 416 -20.90 2.95 -7.65
CA TYR A 416 -21.47 4.21 -8.16
C TYR A 416 -22.22 4.13 -9.50
N THR A 417 -22.33 2.97 -10.14
CA THR A 417 -22.88 2.89 -11.52
C THR A 417 -24.06 1.94 -11.72
N ALA A 418 -24.45 1.14 -10.71
CA ALA A 418 -25.54 0.18 -10.86
C ALA A 418 -26.85 0.70 -10.25
N THR A 419 -27.89 0.87 -11.07
CA THR A 419 -29.24 1.24 -10.62
C THR A 419 -29.83 0.15 -9.71
N GLY A 420 -30.62 0.53 -8.71
CA GLY A 420 -31.27 -0.40 -7.78
C GLY A 420 -30.35 -1.08 -6.76
N THR A 421 -29.08 -0.67 -6.66
CA THR A 421 -28.09 -1.26 -5.71
C THR A 421 -27.83 -0.42 -4.48
N SER A 422 -28.15 0.88 -4.52
CA SER A 422 -27.99 1.82 -3.42
C SER A 422 -29.27 2.65 -3.21
N ARG A 423 -29.58 2.93 -1.94
CA ARG A 423 -30.69 3.80 -1.54
C ARG A 423 -30.15 4.84 -0.56
N LEU A 424 -30.56 6.09 -0.73
CA LEU A 424 -30.25 7.17 0.22
C LEU A 424 -31.40 7.27 1.21
N VAL A 425 -31.13 7.04 2.49
CA VAL A 425 -32.11 7.20 3.57
C VAL A 425 -31.87 8.55 4.22
N VAL A 426 -32.89 9.41 4.23
CA VAL A 426 -32.85 10.71 4.90
C VAL A 426 -33.80 10.67 6.08
N LEU A 427 -33.27 10.88 7.29
CA LEU A 427 -34.06 11.02 8.50
C LEU A 427 -34.05 12.48 8.91
N GLN A 428 -35.21 13.12 8.81
CA GLN A 428 -35.47 14.46 9.31
C GLN A 428 -36.16 14.36 10.66
N LEU A 429 -35.65 15.07 11.66
CA LEU A 429 -36.20 15.12 13.01
C LEU A 429 -36.64 16.54 13.36
N GLY A 430 -37.73 16.67 14.11
CA GLY A 430 -38.22 17.92 14.70
C GLY A 430 -38.56 17.75 16.17
N LEU A 431 -38.54 18.83 16.94
CA LEU A 431 -38.92 18.81 18.37
C LEU A 431 -40.36 19.26 18.55
N VAL A 432 -41.12 18.53 19.37
CA VAL A 432 -42.48 18.91 19.77
C VAL A 432 -42.43 19.55 21.15
N GLY A 433 -42.75 20.85 21.23
CA GLY A 433 -42.83 21.60 22.48
C GLY A 433 -41.48 22.07 23.04
N GLY A 434 -41.07 23.28 22.67
CA GLY A 434 -39.99 24.02 23.33
C GLY A 434 -39.38 25.11 22.45
N VAL A 435 -39.62 26.38 22.83
CA VAL A 435 -38.78 27.55 22.46
C VAL A 435 -37.50 27.52 23.28
#